data_AF-A0A0M9I316-F1
#
_entry.id   AF-A0A0M9I316-F1
#
_cell.length_a   1.000
_cell.length_b   1.000
_cell.length_c   1.000
_cell.angle_alpha   90.00
_cell.angle_beta   90.00
_cell.angle_gamma   90.00
#
_symmetry.space_group_name_H-M   'P 1'
#
loop_
_entity.id
_entity.type
_entity.pdbx_description
1 polymer ?
#
loop_
_entity_poly.entity_id
_entity_poly.type
_entity_poly.pdbx_seq_one_letter_code
_entity_poly.pdbx_strand_id
1 'polypeptide(L)'
;MSTVTSMERAAPAAAPAPRAAPWADAWRERLEAALRAVVGPVAGFALFVLVWQVVAMRIPEIPTPGVTWRAAVELFSDPFYDNGPNDKGIGWNLLASLQRVGIGFGLAALVGIPVGFAIGRYAPVRAMFSPIVSLLRPVSPLAWLPLGLLLFKAANPAAIWAIFICSIWPMIINTAVGVSRVPQDYLNVARVLNLSEWKVTTKVLLPAVLPYMLTGVRLSIGTAWLVIVAAEMLTGGTGIGFWLWDEWNNLKVEHIVIAIFVIGIVGLILETLLVALARRFTYTEE
;
A
#
# COMPACT_ATOMS: atom_id res chain seq x y z
N MET A 1 -55.95 -56.00 49.75
CA MET A 1 -54.96 -57.02 50.16
C MET A 1 -53.65 -56.64 49.48
N SER A 2 -52.67 -56.30 50.31
CA SER A 2 -51.44 -55.61 49.96
C SER A 2 -50.43 -56.51 49.25
N THR A 3 -49.74 -55.98 48.23
CA THR A 3 -48.38 -56.41 47.89
C THR A 3 -47.58 -55.21 47.41
N VAL A 4 -46.67 -54.79 48.29
CA VAL A 4 -45.64 -53.78 48.08
C VAL A 4 -44.57 -54.41 47.20
N THR A 5 -44.40 -53.92 45.97
CA THR A 5 -43.26 -54.28 45.12
C THR A 5 -42.11 -53.33 45.43
N SER A 6 -41.03 -53.87 45.99
CA SER A 6 -39.79 -53.17 46.32
C SER A 6 -39.18 -52.49 45.09
N MET A 7 -39.04 -51.17 45.13
CA MET A 7 -38.23 -50.42 44.18
C MET A 7 -36.74 -50.66 44.48
N GLU A 8 -36.11 -51.53 43.68
CA GLU A 8 -34.66 -51.66 43.64
C GLU A 8 -34.08 -50.41 42.94
N ARG A 9 -33.39 -49.55 43.70
CA ARG A 9 -32.71 -48.37 43.15
C ARG A 9 -31.52 -48.84 42.32
N ALA A 10 -31.66 -48.80 41.00
CA ALA A 10 -30.52 -48.91 40.09
C ALA A 10 -29.53 -47.76 40.38
N ALA A 11 -28.27 -48.11 40.67
CA ALA A 11 -27.20 -47.15 40.85
C ALA A 11 -26.99 -46.34 39.54
N PRO A 12 -26.75 -45.02 39.62
CA PRO A 12 -26.52 -44.23 38.42
C PRO A 12 -25.24 -44.72 37.73
N ALA A 13 -25.35 -45.07 36.45
CA ALA A 13 -24.21 -45.40 35.62
C ALA A 13 -23.20 -44.23 35.67
N ALA A 14 -21.96 -44.52 36.07
CA ALA A 14 -20.91 -43.52 36.13
C ALA A 14 -20.76 -42.87 34.75
N ALA A 15 -20.85 -41.53 34.71
CA ALA A 15 -20.66 -40.78 33.48
C ALA A 15 -19.26 -41.06 32.93
N PRO A 16 -19.10 -41.29 31.60
CA PRO A 16 -17.78 -41.50 31.02
C PRO A 16 -16.91 -40.28 31.28
N ALA A 17 -15.70 -40.50 31.79
CA ALA A 17 -14.74 -39.44 32.05
C ALA A 17 -14.53 -38.60 30.78
N PRO A 18 -14.44 -37.25 30.88
CA PRO A 18 -14.19 -36.41 29.72
C PRO A 18 -12.89 -36.86 29.06
N ARG A 19 -12.98 -37.30 27.79
CA ARG A 19 -11.82 -37.63 26.96
C ARG A 19 -10.93 -36.38 26.95
N ALA A 20 -9.72 -36.49 27.52
CA ALA A 20 -8.75 -35.40 27.47
C ALA A 20 -8.63 -34.95 26.01
N ALA A 21 -8.99 -33.70 25.72
CA ALA A 21 -8.93 -33.16 24.37
C ALA A 21 -7.50 -33.35 23.83
N PRO A 22 -7.33 -33.81 22.57
CA PRO A 22 -6.03 -34.14 22.03
C PRO A 22 -5.29 -32.85 21.68
N TRP A 23 -4.70 -32.22 22.70
CA TRP A 23 -3.78 -31.09 22.57
C TRP A 23 -2.71 -31.37 21.50
N ALA A 24 -2.27 -32.63 21.35
CA ALA A 24 -1.32 -33.07 20.34
C ALA A 24 -1.81 -32.87 18.88
N ASP A 25 -3.11 -33.03 18.61
CA ASP A 25 -3.66 -32.84 17.25
C ASP A 25 -3.74 -31.35 16.89
N ALA A 26 -4.09 -30.51 17.87
CA ALA A 26 -4.08 -29.06 17.72
C ALA A 26 -2.67 -28.48 17.47
N TRP A 27 -1.62 -29.07 18.06
CA TRP A 27 -0.23 -28.67 17.79
C TRP A 27 0.25 -29.11 16.40
N ARG A 28 -0.18 -30.29 15.92
CA ARG A 28 0.14 -30.77 14.56
C ARG A 28 -0.51 -29.91 13.48
N GLU A 29 -1.79 -29.58 13.62
CA GLU A 29 -2.49 -28.71 12.68
C GLU A 29 -1.88 -27.31 12.60
N ARG A 30 -1.48 -26.75 13.76
CA ARG A 30 -0.76 -25.47 13.82
C ARG A 30 0.61 -25.52 13.18
N LEU A 31 1.37 -26.60 13.39
CA LEU A 31 2.67 -26.82 12.75
C LEU A 31 2.53 -26.98 11.25
N GLU A 32 1.55 -27.75 10.77
CA GLU A 32 1.29 -27.91 9.34
C GLU A 32 0.84 -26.62 8.68
N ALA A 33 0.01 -25.82 9.35
CA ALA A 33 -0.41 -24.51 8.86
C ALA A 33 0.78 -23.54 8.81
N ALA A 34 1.63 -23.53 9.83
CA ALA A 34 2.85 -22.72 9.86
C ALA A 34 3.86 -23.17 8.78
N LEU A 35 4.05 -24.49 8.63
CA LEU A 35 4.90 -25.07 7.59
C LEU A 35 4.40 -24.69 6.20
N ARG A 36 3.10 -24.86 5.90
CA ARG A 36 2.53 -24.46 4.59
C ARG A 36 2.65 -22.95 4.36
N ALA A 37 2.45 -22.14 5.39
CA ALA A 37 2.59 -20.68 5.32
C ALA A 37 4.02 -20.21 5.05
N VAL A 38 5.04 -20.98 5.46
CA VAL A 38 6.46 -20.65 5.26
C VAL A 38 7.03 -21.31 4.00
N VAL A 39 6.69 -22.58 3.75
CA VAL A 39 7.22 -23.37 2.62
C VAL A 39 6.85 -22.74 1.28
N GLY A 40 5.61 -22.24 1.13
CA GLY A 40 5.18 -21.58 -0.11
C GLY A 40 6.06 -20.36 -0.47
N PRO A 41 6.13 -19.33 0.38
CA PRO A 41 6.97 -18.16 0.16
C PRO A 41 8.46 -18.48 0.01
N VAL A 42 8.99 -19.39 0.83
CA VAL A 42 10.40 -19.80 0.77
C VAL A 42 10.71 -20.52 -0.54
N ALA A 43 9.84 -21.44 -0.97
CA ALA A 43 10.00 -22.14 -2.25
C ALA A 43 9.91 -21.17 -3.44
N GLY A 44 8.98 -20.21 -3.38
CA GLY A 44 8.85 -19.16 -4.40
C GLY A 44 10.11 -18.28 -4.49
N PHE A 45 10.65 -17.85 -3.34
CA PHE A 45 11.88 -17.06 -3.29
C PHE A 45 13.11 -17.86 -3.74
N ALA A 46 13.21 -19.13 -3.32
CA ALA A 46 14.29 -20.02 -3.76
C ALA A 46 14.23 -20.25 -5.27
N LEU A 47 13.05 -20.47 -5.84
CA LEU A 47 12.86 -20.58 -7.28
C LEU A 47 13.27 -19.30 -8.01
N PHE A 48 12.90 -18.13 -7.49
CA PHE A 48 13.31 -16.85 -8.04
C PHE A 48 14.84 -16.68 -8.06
N VAL A 49 15.52 -16.99 -6.95
CA VAL A 49 17.00 -16.93 -6.87
C VAL A 49 17.65 -17.95 -7.81
N LEU A 50 17.10 -19.15 -7.94
CA LEU A 50 17.60 -20.17 -8.86
C LEU A 50 17.46 -19.72 -10.32
N VAL A 51 16.30 -19.16 -10.70
CA VAL A 51 16.08 -18.60 -12.04
C VAL A 51 17.06 -17.47 -12.31
N TRP A 52 17.24 -16.54 -11.37
CA TRP A 52 18.21 -15.45 -11.50
C TRP A 52 19.64 -15.98 -11.65
N GLN A 53 20.06 -16.95 -10.83
CA GLN A 53 21.38 -17.58 -10.93
C GLN A 53 21.59 -18.24 -12.29
N VAL A 54 20.60 -19.00 -12.80
CA VAL A 54 20.69 -19.64 -14.11
C VAL A 54 20.79 -18.60 -15.23
N VAL A 55 20.01 -17.52 -15.17
CA VAL A 55 20.07 -16.43 -16.16
C VAL A 55 21.44 -15.73 -16.13
N ALA A 56 21.95 -15.40 -14.95
CA ALA A 56 23.27 -14.77 -14.78
C ALA A 56 24.42 -15.66 -15.27
N MET A 57 24.29 -16.99 -15.20
CA MET A 57 25.27 -17.91 -15.78
C MET A 57 25.24 -17.93 -17.32
N ARG A 58 24.15 -17.49 -17.96
CA ARG A 58 23.99 -17.46 -19.42
C ARG A 58 24.29 -16.10 -20.03
N ILE A 59 24.18 -15.02 -19.25
CA ILE A 59 24.34 -13.63 -19.69
C ILE A 59 25.40 -12.97 -18.80
N PRO A 60 26.66 -12.84 -19.27
CA PRO A 60 27.77 -12.32 -18.47
C PRO A 60 27.57 -10.90 -17.91
N GLU A 61 26.73 -10.10 -18.58
CA GLU A 61 26.40 -8.73 -18.18
C GLU A 61 25.47 -8.67 -16.96
N ILE A 62 24.80 -9.78 -16.61
CA ILE A 62 23.90 -9.85 -15.47
C ILE A 62 24.67 -10.35 -14.24
N PRO A 63 24.73 -9.57 -13.15
CA PRO A 63 25.44 -9.97 -11.95
C PRO A 63 24.74 -11.15 -11.28
N THR A 64 25.54 -12.06 -10.73
CA THR A 64 25.02 -13.18 -9.94
C THR A 64 24.51 -12.69 -8.57
N PRO A 65 23.52 -13.37 -7.97
CA PRO A 65 23.02 -13.06 -6.63
C PRO A 65 24.14 -12.84 -5.58
N GLY A 66 25.20 -13.66 -5.63
CA GLY A 66 26.31 -13.56 -4.68
C GLY A 66 27.24 -12.36 -4.91
N VAL A 67 27.36 -11.86 -6.14
CA VAL A 67 28.09 -10.61 -6.43
C VAL A 67 27.25 -9.42 -5.99
N THR A 68 25.97 -9.40 -6.36
CA THR A 68 25.03 -8.34 -5.96
C THR A 68 24.91 -8.22 -4.44
N TRP A 69 24.89 -9.35 -3.71
CA TRP A 69 24.87 -9.34 -2.24
C TRP A 69 26.10 -8.65 -1.64
N ARG A 70 27.31 -8.93 -2.16
CA ARG A 70 28.54 -8.29 -1.66
C ARG A 70 28.55 -6.79 -1.94
N ALA A 71 28.15 -6.38 -3.14
CA ALA A 71 27.99 -4.97 -3.49
C ALA A 71 26.94 -4.28 -2.60
N ALA A 72 25.84 -4.98 -2.27
CA ALA A 72 24.83 -4.46 -1.35
C ALA A 72 25.39 -4.23 0.06
N VAL A 73 26.16 -5.19 0.60
CA VAL A 73 26.79 -5.04 1.92
C VAL A 73 27.73 -3.84 1.96
N GLU A 74 28.51 -3.62 0.90
CA GLU A 74 29.39 -2.45 0.77
C GLU A 74 28.58 -1.15 0.69
N LEU A 75 27.56 -1.10 -0.17
CA LEU A 75 26.70 0.08 -0.36
C LEU A 75 25.93 0.46 0.91
N PHE A 76 25.44 -0.53 1.66
CA PHE A 76 24.71 -0.30 2.91
C PHE A 76 25.62 -0.11 4.12
N SER A 77 26.95 -0.23 3.98
CA SER A 77 27.89 0.04 5.08
C SER A 77 28.01 1.54 5.39
N ASP A 78 27.87 2.39 4.37
CA ASP A 78 27.79 3.84 4.53
C ASP A 78 26.62 4.42 3.68
N PRO A 79 25.36 4.24 4.12
CA PRO A 79 24.21 4.61 3.31
C PRO A 79 23.98 6.13 3.25
N PHE A 80 24.66 6.93 4.06
CA PHE A 80 24.44 8.37 4.21
C PHE A 80 25.67 9.23 3.91
N TYR A 81 26.62 8.72 3.13
CA TYR A 81 27.73 9.54 2.64
C TYR A 81 27.23 10.69 1.75
N ASP A 82 27.98 11.80 1.73
CA ASP A 82 27.75 12.95 0.85
C ASP A 82 29.10 13.37 0.24
N ASN A 83 29.34 12.95 -1.00
CA ASN A 83 30.55 13.27 -1.76
C ASN A 83 30.32 14.42 -2.76
N GLY A 84 29.19 15.13 -2.66
CA GLY A 84 28.86 16.26 -3.52
C GLY A 84 27.43 16.23 -4.07
N PRO A 85 27.13 17.08 -5.08
CA PRO A 85 25.77 17.26 -5.56
C PRO A 85 25.12 16.02 -6.18
N ASN A 86 25.92 15.19 -6.86
CA ASN A 86 25.44 14.04 -7.62
C ASN A 86 25.86 12.68 -7.04
N ASP A 87 26.83 12.66 -6.10
CA ASP A 87 27.31 11.43 -5.46
C ASP A 87 26.89 11.41 -3.99
N LYS A 88 25.73 10.83 -3.75
CA LYS A 88 25.14 10.70 -2.41
C LYS A 88 24.77 9.27 -2.14
N GLY A 89 24.94 8.86 -0.88
CA GLY A 89 24.53 7.54 -0.42
C GLY A 89 23.06 7.25 -0.71
N ILE A 90 22.76 5.96 -0.87
CA ILE A 90 21.42 5.47 -1.21
C ILE A 90 20.36 5.92 -0.19
N GLY A 91 20.73 6.12 1.07
CA GLY A 91 19.85 6.62 2.14
C GLY A 91 19.34 8.04 1.89
N TRP A 92 20.20 8.95 1.43
CA TRP A 92 19.80 10.32 1.08
C TRP A 92 18.90 10.36 -0.15
N ASN A 93 19.25 9.56 -1.16
CA ASN A 93 18.45 9.43 -2.38
C ASN A 93 17.05 8.88 -2.07
N LEU A 94 16.98 7.82 -1.26
CA LEU A 94 15.72 7.24 -0.84
C LEU A 94 14.88 8.21 0.00
N LEU A 95 15.51 8.92 0.95
CA LEU A 95 14.83 9.91 1.77
C LEU A 95 14.25 11.05 0.94
N ALA A 96 15.00 11.54 -0.05
CA ALA A 96 14.54 12.58 -0.97
C ALA A 96 13.30 12.12 -1.76
N SER A 97 13.30 10.89 -2.29
CA SER A 97 12.14 10.31 -2.97
C SER A 97 10.94 10.15 -2.03
N LEU A 98 11.15 9.63 -0.82
CA LEU A 98 10.11 9.47 0.19
C LEU A 98 9.49 10.81 0.60
N GLN A 99 10.29 11.87 0.73
CA GLN A 99 9.81 13.20 1.03
C GLN A 99 8.93 13.74 -0.10
N ARG A 100 9.35 13.61 -1.36
CA ARG A 100 8.55 14.05 -2.52
C ARG A 100 7.23 13.30 -2.61
N VAL A 101 7.27 11.97 -2.41
CA VAL A 101 6.07 11.13 -2.34
C VAL A 101 5.16 11.58 -1.21
N GLY A 102 5.68 11.76 0.00
CA GLY A 102 4.89 12.21 1.15
C GLY A 102 4.20 13.55 0.92
N ILE A 103 4.90 14.52 0.34
CA ILE A 103 4.34 15.86 0.04
C ILE A 103 3.29 15.77 -1.07
N GLY A 104 3.64 15.19 -2.23
CA GLY A 104 2.73 15.11 -3.38
C GLY A 104 1.47 14.30 -3.08
N PHE A 105 1.64 13.16 -2.41
CA PHE A 105 0.54 12.32 -1.96
C PHE A 105 -0.30 13.02 -0.87
N GLY A 106 0.34 13.69 0.08
CA GLY A 106 -0.35 14.44 1.14
C GLY A 106 -1.22 15.56 0.58
N LEU A 107 -0.70 16.32 -0.39
CA LEU A 107 -1.46 17.34 -1.11
C LEU A 107 -2.63 16.73 -1.89
N ALA A 108 -2.41 15.58 -2.55
CA ALA A 108 -3.46 14.87 -3.26
C ALA A 108 -4.56 14.37 -2.32
N ALA A 109 -4.21 13.88 -1.12
CA ALA A 109 -5.19 13.46 -0.11
C ALA A 109 -5.97 14.66 0.42
N LEU A 110 -5.29 15.77 0.71
CA LEU A 110 -5.88 17.00 1.23
C LEU A 110 -6.92 17.60 0.28
N VAL A 111 -6.71 17.50 -1.03
CA VAL A 111 -7.65 18.02 -2.04
C VAL A 111 -8.63 16.95 -2.52
N GLY A 112 -8.11 15.78 -2.87
CA GLY A 112 -8.85 14.70 -3.52
C GLY A 112 -9.92 14.07 -2.63
N ILE A 113 -9.68 13.93 -1.33
CA ILE A 113 -10.68 13.39 -0.40
C ILE A 113 -11.87 14.35 -0.26
N PRO A 114 -11.69 15.64 0.08
CA PRO A 114 -12.81 16.59 0.14
C PRO A 114 -13.58 16.74 -1.17
N VAL A 115 -12.87 16.80 -2.31
CA VAL A 115 -13.50 16.85 -3.64
C VAL A 115 -14.29 15.58 -3.92
N GLY A 116 -13.75 14.41 -3.57
CA GLY A 116 -14.46 13.14 -3.65
C GLY A 116 -15.74 13.12 -2.80
N PHE A 117 -15.68 13.65 -1.57
CA PHE A 117 -16.89 13.80 -0.74
C PHE A 117 -17.94 14.69 -1.39
N ALA A 118 -17.54 15.85 -1.91
CA ALA A 118 -18.46 16.78 -2.57
C ALA A 118 -19.11 16.15 -3.82
N ILE A 119 -18.32 15.47 -4.66
CA ILE A 119 -18.81 14.77 -5.86
C ILE A 119 -19.77 13.64 -5.47
N GLY A 120 -19.47 12.87 -4.42
CA GLY A 120 -20.33 11.77 -4.00
C GLY A 120 -21.64 12.24 -3.36
N ARG A 121 -21.61 13.35 -2.61
CA ARG A 121 -22.75 13.87 -1.84
C ARG A 121 -23.73 14.68 -2.69
N TYR A 122 -23.22 15.48 -3.64
CA TYR A 122 -24.02 16.46 -4.37
C TYR A 122 -24.11 16.11 -5.87
N ALA A 123 -25.32 15.79 -6.33
CA ALA A 123 -25.56 15.44 -7.74
C ALA A 123 -25.14 16.53 -8.76
N PRO A 124 -25.33 17.84 -8.50
CA PRO A 124 -24.85 18.89 -9.42
C PRO A 124 -23.32 18.93 -9.54
N VAL A 125 -22.61 18.76 -8.40
CA VAL A 125 -21.13 18.71 -8.38
C VAL A 125 -20.65 17.50 -9.17
N ARG A 126 -21.30 16.34 -9.00
CA ARG A 126 -21.02 15.14 -9.79
C ARG A 126 -21.17 15.37 -11.29
N ALA A 127 -22.27 16.01 -11.71
CA ALA A 127 -22.50 16.31 -13.13
C ALA A 127 -21.44 17.24 -13.72
N MET A 128 -20.96 18.22 -12.94
CA MET A 128 -19.92 19.16 -13.36
C MET A 128 -18.53 18.51 -13.49
N PHE A 129 -18.13 17.68 -12.53
CA PHE A 129 -16.79 17.11 -12.48
C PHE A 129 -16.63 15.78 -13.23
N SER A 130 -17.72 15.03 -13.46
CA SER A 130 -17.65 13.72 -14.13
C SER A 130 -16.97 13.77 -15.50
N PRO A 131 -17.23 14.75 -16.39
CA PRO A 131 -16.53 14.84 -17.67
C PRO A 131 -15.02 15.10 -17.52
N ILE A 132 -14.64 15.98 -16.59
CA ILE A 132 -13.23 16.34 -16.33
C ILE A 132 -12.47 15.12 -15.80
N VAL A 133 -13.04 14.44 -14.80
CA VAL A 133 -12.44 13.22 -14.23
C VAL A 133 -12.32 12.13 -15.31
N SER A 134 -13.33 11.96 -16.16
CA SER A 134 -13.31 10.95 -17.23
C SER A 134 -12.26 11.25 -18.29
N LEU A 135 -12.04 12.53 -18.61
CA LEU A 135 -11.04 12.97 -19.60
C LEU A 135 -9.61 12.85 -19.08
N LEU A 136 -9.37 13.23 -17.81
CA LEU A 136 -8.02 13.33 -17.26
C LEU A 136 -7.52 12.02 -16.63
N ARG A 137 -8.43 11.16 -16.16
CA ARG A 137 -8.09 9.85 -15.56
C ARG A 137 -7.18 8.96 -16.43
N PRO A 138 -7.38 8.79 -17.75
CA PRO A 138 -6.55 7.89 -18.55
C PRO A 138 -5.19 8.50 -18.93
N VAL A 139 -4.95 9.78 -18.64
CA VAL A 139 -3.71 10.45 -19.01
C VAL A 139 -2.57 9.90 -18.17
N SER A 140 -1.47 9.50 -18.84
CA SER A 140 -0.27 9.04 -18.16
C SER A 140 0.23 10.10 -17.17
N PRO A 141 0.49 9.73 -15.90
CA PRO A 141 1.08 10.61 -14.90
C PRO A 141 2.32 11.37 -15.37
N LEU A 142 3.18 10.72 -16.16
CA LEU A 142 4.44 11.31 -16.62
C LEU A 142 4.23 12.39 -17.69
N ALA A 143 3.11 12.37 -18.41
CA ALA A 143 2.78 13.39 -19.41
C ALA A 143 2.60 14.79 -18.78
N TRP A 144 2.36 14.86 -17.47
CA TRP A 144 2.20 16.12 -16.73
C TRP A 144 3.52 16.74 -16.28
N LEU A 145 4.62 15.98 -16.34
CA LEU A 145 5.91 16.41 -15.84
C LEU A 145 6.49 17.62 -16.61
N PRO A 146 6.45 17.70 -17.96
CA PRO A 146 6.90 18.89 -18.67
C PRO A 146 6.12 20.16 -18.30
N LEU A 147 4.82 20.05 -18.03
CA LEU A 147 4.02 21.17 -17.55
C LEU A 147 4.45 21.59 -16.14
N GLY A 148 4.72 20.62 -15.25
CA GLY A 148 5.27 20.91 -13.92
C GLY A 148 6.63 21.63 -14.01
N LEU A 149 7.52 21.17 -14.88
CA LEU A 149 8.81 21.82 -15.12
C LEU A 149 8.63 23.24 -15.66
N LEU A 150 7.71 23.45 -16.59
CA LEU A 150 7.42 24.78 -17.14
C LEU A 150 6.88 25.74 -16.07
N LEU A 151 5.95 25.26 -15.23
CA LEU A 151 5.28 26.06 -14.20
C LEU A 151 6.23 26.42 -13.05
N PHE A 152 6.97 25.45 -12.53
CA PHE A 152 7.79 25.63 -11.32
C PHE A 152 9.25 25.93 -11.63
N LYS A 153 9.70 25.75 -12.87
CA LYS A 153 11.09 25.95 -13.32
C LYS A 153 12.12 25.21 -12.47
N ALA A 154 11.72 24.10 -11.83
CA ALA A 154 12.56 23.32 -10.94
C ALA A 154 12.11 21.84 -10.88
N ALA A 155 13.08 20.93 -10.79
CA ALA A 155 12.86 19.47 -10.79
C ALA A 155 12.03 18.98 -9.59
N ASN A 156 12.41 19.41 -8.37
CA ASN A 156 11.74 19.01 -7.14
C ASN A 156 10.22 19.29 -7.13
N PRO A 157 9.76 20.53 -7.33
CA PRO A 157 8.33 20.82 -7.36
C PRO A 157 7.62 20.18 -8.57
N ALA A 158 8.29 20.00 -9.71
CA ALA A 158 7.71 19.30 -10.85
C ALA A 158 7.45 17.80 -10.58
N ALA A 159 8.36 17.12 -9.87
CA ALA A 159 8.16 15.74 -9.44
C ALA A 159 7.00 15.62 -8.43
N ILE A 160 6.93 16.53 -7.45
CA ILE A 160 5.82 16.61 -6.48
C ILE A 160 4.49 16.85 -7.21
N TRP A 161 4.48 17.72 -8.21
CA TRP A 161 3.32 17.99 -9.05
C TRP A 161 2.84 16.75 -9.83
N ALA A 162 3.76 15.99 -10.43
CA ALA A 162 3.41 14.75 -11.13
C ALA A 162 2.76 13.73 -10.18
N ILE A 163 3.28 13.60 -8.96
CA ILE A 163 2.71 12.73 -7.91
C ILE A 163 1.32 13.22 -7.49
N PHE A 164 1.16 14.52 -7.30
CA PHE A 164 -0.12 15.12 -6.95
C PHE A 164 -1.19 14.77 -7.99
N ILE A 165 -0.91 15.00 -9.28
CA ILE A 165 -1.85 14.76 -10.36
C ILE A 165 -2.17 13.26 -10.51
N CYS A 166 -1.20 12.36 -10.36
CA CYS A 166 -1.51 10.93 -10.49
C CYS A 166 -2.31 10.38 -9.30
N SER A 167 -2.03 10.90 -8.10
CA SER A 167 -2.62 10.41 -6.86
C SER A 167 -4.03 10.95 -6.62
N ILE A 168 -4.38 12.11 -7.18
CA ILE A 168 -5.66 12.75 -6.90
C ILE A 168 -6.86 11.98 -7.48
N TRP A 169 -6.71 11.35 -8.65
CA TRP A 169 -7.84 10.71 -9.33
C TRP A 169 -8.36 9.46 -8.61
N PRO A 170 -7.53 8.48 -8.23
CA PRO A 170 -8.02 7.32 -7.48
C PRO A 170 -8.65 7.73 -6.14
N MET A 171 -8.11 8.76 -5.47
CA MET A 171 -8.67 9.30 -4.22
C MET A 171 -10.06 9.92 -4.44
N ILE A 172 -10.22 10.80 -5.42
CA ILE A 172 -11.52 11.41 -5.75
C ILE A 172 -12.54 10.33 -6.08
N ILE A 173 -12.20 9.42 -7.00
CA ILE A 173 -13.13 8.42 -7.54
C ILE A 173 -13.60 7.47 -6.45
N ASN A 174 -12.66 6.87 -5.70
CA ASN A 174 -13.04 5.88 -4.69
C ASN A 174 -13.81 6.52 -3.53
N THR A 175 -13.45 7.74 -3.12
CA THR A 175 -14.19 8.48 -2.10
C THR A 175 -15.60 8.82 -2.59
N ALA A 176 -15.75 9.33 -3.81
CA ALA A 176 -17.05 9.68 -4.39
C ALA A 176 -17.96 8.46 -4.56
N VAL A 177 -17.40 7.32 -4.98
CA VAL A 177 -18.12 6.04 -5.07
C VAL A 177 -18.57 5.58 -3.69
N GLY A 178 -17.70 5.66 -2.69
CA GLY A 178 -18.04 5.31 -1.31
C GLY A 178 -19.20 6.14 -0.77
N VAL A 179 -19.13 7.47 -0.90
CA VAL A 179 -20.21 8.37 -0.44
C VAL A 179 -21.53 8.08 -1.17
N SER A 180 -21.47 7.85 -2.49
CA SER A 180 -22.66 7.58 -3.29
C SER A 180 -23.33 6.23 -2.97
N ARG A 181 -22.59 5.30 -2.34
CA ARG A 181 -23.08 3.96 -1.95
C ARG A 181 -23.69 3.92 -0.54
N VAL A 182 -23.55 4.99 0.24
CA VAL A 182 -24.17 5.03 1.58
C VAL A 182 -25.70 4.94 1.43
N PRO A 183 -26.37 3.99 2.11
CA PRO A 183 -27.81 3.84 1.98
C PRO A 183 -28.55 5.10 2.44
N GLN A 184 -29.61 5.46 1.72
CA GLN A 184 -30.39 6.67 2.02
C GLN A 184 -31.00 6.65 3.43
N ASP A 185 -31.24 5.47 3.99
CA ASP A 185 -31.78 5.31 5.35
C ASP A 185 -30.89 5.95 6.42
N TYR A 186 -29.56 5.84 6.29
CA TYR A 186 -28.62 6.52 7.20
C TYR A 186 -28.79 8.04 7.15
N LEU A 187 -29.00 8.59 5.96
CA LEU A 187 -29.22 10.04 5.76
C LEU A 187 -30.61 10.48 6.24
N ASN A 188 -31.63 9.63 6.07
CA ASN A 188 -32.98 9.89 6.55
C ASN A 188 -33.02 9.91 8.08
N VAL A 189 -32.38 8.93 8.75
CA VAL A 189 -32.25 8.91 10.22
C VAL A 189 -31.51 10.14 10.73
N ALA A 190 -30.41 10.51 10.08
CA ALA A 190 -29.67 11.73 10.43
C ALA A 190 -30.52 13.01 10.29
N ARG A 191 -31.42 13.05 9.30
CA ARG A 191 -32.38 14.15 9.09
C ARG A 191 -33.44 14.20 10.19
N VAL A 192 -33.97 13.05 10.62
CA VAL A 192 -34.93 12.95 11.74
C VAL A 192 -34.28 13.41 13.05
N LEU A 193 -33.02 13.06 13.28
CA LEU A 193 -32.23 13.51 14.42
C LEU A 193 -31.74 14.95 14.30
N ASN A 194 -32.09 15.66 13.22
CA ASN A 194 -31.70 17.04 12.90
C ASN A 194 -30.19 17.29 13.06
N LEU A 195 -29.37 16.34 12.60
CA LEU A 195 -27.92 16.45 12.65
C LEU A 195 -27.43 17.51 11.67
N SER A 196 -26.45 18.33 12.08
CA SER A 196 -25.79 19.26 11.18
C SER A 196 -24.98 18.52 10.11
N GLU A 197 -24.79 19.12 8.93
CA GLU A 197 -24.03 18.50 7.82
C GLU A 197 -22.60 18.10 8.23
N TRP A 198 -21.99 18.83 9.18
CA TRP A 198 -20.70 18.44 9.76
C TRP A 198 -20.79 17.13 10.57
N LYS A 199 -21.84 16.95 11.38
CA LYS A 199 -22.09 15.70 12.11
C LYS A 199 -22.44 14.56 11.14
N VAL A 200 -23.25 14.83 10.12
CA VAL A 200 -23.55 13.84 9.07
C VAL A 200 -22.25 13.39 8.40
N THR A 201 -21.40 14.32 8.01
CA THR A 201 -20.14 14.01 7.34
C THR A 201 -19.20 13.22 8.24
N THR A 202 -18.98 13.66 9.48
CA THR A 202 -17.95 13.06 10.36
C THR A 202 -18.42 11.80 11.10
N LYS A 203 -19.71 11.69 11.43
CA LYS A 203 -20.26 10.58 12.24
C LYS A 203 -21.03 9.54 11.43
N VAL A 204 -21.49 9.87 10.22
CA VAL A 204 -22.27 8.94 9.38
C VAL A 204 -21.49 8.59 8.11
N LEU A 205 -21.12 9.60 7.32
CA LEU A 205 -20.46 9.36 6.03
C LEU A 205 -19.02 8.88 6.19
N LEU A 206 -18.20 9.57 6.98
CA LEU A 206 -16.78 9.26 7.11
C LEU A 206 -16.51 7.81 7.56
N PRO A 207 -17.20 7.26 8.58
CA PRO A 207 -17.02 5.85 8.95
C PRO A 207 -17.49 4.89 7.85
N ALA A 208 -18.65 5.15 7.23
CA ALA A 208 -19.21 4.29 6.19
C ALA A 208 -18.37 4.27 4.90
N VAL A 209 -17.68 5.37 4.60
CA VAL A 209 -16.92 5.56 3.36
C VAL A 209 -15.45 5.21 3.54
N LEU A 210 -14.98 5.05 4.77
CA LEU A 210 -13.58 4.76 5.10
C LEU A 210 -13.01 3.58 4.29
N PRO A 211 -13.66 2.41 4.14
CA PRO A 211 -13.10 1.29 3.36
C PRO A 211 -12.84 1.66 1.89
N TYR A 212 -13.75 2.44 1.29
CA TYR A 212 -13.62 2.94 -0.08
C TYR A 212 -12.51 3.98 -0.19
N MET A 213 -12.46 4.94 0.75
CA MET A 213 -11.37 5.93 0.81
C MET A 213 -10.01 5.26 0.90
N LEU A 214 -9.88 4.24 1.75
CA LEU A 214 -8.65 3.48 1.94
C LEU A 214 -8.23 2.73 0.67
N THR A 215 -9.19 2.25 -0.11
CA THR A 215 -8.92 1.69 -1.45
C THR A 215 -8.33 2.76 -2.37
N GLY A 216 -8.90 3.97 -2.38
CA GLY A 216 -8.37 5.10 -3.14
C GLY A 216 -6.94 5.47 -2.71
N VAL A 217 -6.72 5.63 -1.40
CA VAL A 217 -5.42 5.92 -0.78
C VAL A 217 -4.38 4.87 -1.17
N ARG A 218 -4.73 3.58 -1.12
CA ARG A 218 -3.84 2.46 -1.50
C ARG A 218 -3.46 2.51 -2.98
N LEU A 219 -4.43 2.72 -3.86
CA LEU A 219 -4.14 2.83 -5.29
C LEU A 219 -3.23 4.02 -5.57
N SER A 220 -3.50 5.16 -4.91
CA SER A 220 -2.73 6.38 -5.08
C SER A 220 -1.28 6.26 -4.60
N ILE A 221 -1.00 5.59 -3.47
CA ILE A 221 0.39 5.43 -3.01
C ILE A 221 1.19 4.53 -3.95
N GLY A 222 0.59 3.46 -4.45
CA GLY A 222 1.24 2.56 -5.42
C GLY A 222 1.59 3.30 -6.71
N THR A 223 0.68 4.12 -7.21
CA THR A 223 0.95 4.96 -8.38
C THR A 223 1.96 6.08 -8.09
N ALA A 224 1.92 6.69 -6.90
CA ALA A 224 2.87 7.73 -6.50
C ALA A 224 4.31 7.19 -6.48
N TRP A 225 4.49 6.00 -5.90
CA TRP A 225 5.79 5.33 -5.82
C TRP A 225 6.33 4.94 -7.20
N LEU A 226 5.47 4.42 -8.07
CA LEU A 226 5.86 4.09 -9.44
C LEU A 226 6.28 5.35 -10.22
N VAL A 227 5.51 6.43 -10.09
CA VAL A 227 5.71 7.67 -10.86
C VAL A 227 6.94 8.43 -10.38
N ILE A 228 7.25 8.46 -9.08
CA ILE A 228 8.42 9.20 -8.59
C ILE A 228 9.72 8.65 -9.18
N VAL A 229 9.86 7.33 -9.29
CA VAL A 229 11.07 6.70 -9.83
C VAL A 229 11.30 7.19 -11.25
N ALA A 230 10.27 7.09 -12.11
CA ALA A 230 10.37 7.55 -13.49
C ALA A 230 10.53 9.07 -13.61
N ALA A 231 9.91 9.86 -12.73
CA ALA A 231 10.08 11.31 -12.71
C ALA A 231 11.51 11.71 -12.38
N GLU A 232 12.13 11.09 -11.37
CA GLU A 232 13.51 11.37 -10.94
C GLU A 232 14.53 10.96 -12.00
N MET A 233 14.28 9.87 -12.74
CA MET A 233 15.09 9.47 -13.89
C MET A 233 15.13 10.56 -14.97
N LEU A 234 14.03 11.30 -15.16
CA LEU A 234 13.92 12.32 -16.22
C LEU A 234 14.42 13.69 -15.78
N THR A 235 14.22 14.08 -14.52
CA THR A 235 14.55 15.43 -14.06
C THR A 235 15.97 15.58 -13.52
N GLY A 236 16.61 14.47 -13.13
CA GLY A 236 17.92 14.48 -12.52
C GLY A 236 17.94 15.01 -11.07
N GLY A 237 19.12 14.98 -10.44
CA GLY A 237 19.37 15.61 -9.14
C GLY A 237 19.56 14.62 -8.00
N THR A 238 18.57 14.51 -7.11
CA THR A 238 18.61 13.57 -5.97
C THR A 238 17.37 12.70 -6.00
N GLY A 239 17.47 11.43 -5.63
CA GLY A 239 16.36 10.50 -5.65
C GLY A 239 16.78 9.09 -6.03
N ILE A 240 16.02 8.10 -5.59
CA ILE A 240 16.29 6.69 -5.92
C ILE A 240 16.18 6.42 -7.43
N GLY A 241 15.28 7.12 -8.13
CA GLY A 241 15.16 7.00 -9.58
C GLY A 241 16.34 7.64 -10.32
N PHE A 242 16.83 8.77 -9.83
CA PHE A 242 18.06 9.37 -10.36
C PHE A 242 19.27 8.47 -10.11
N TRP A 243 19.41 7.93 -8.90
CA TRP A 243 20.51 7.02 -8.57
C TRP A 243 20.49 5.77 -9.45
N LEU A 244 19.31 5.16 -9.67
CA LEU A 244 19.16 4.06 -10.63
C LEU A 244 19.66 4.44 -12.04
N TRP A 245 19.32 5.65 -12.51
CA TRP A 245 19.75 6.14 -13.82
C TRP A 245 21.25 6.43 -13.88
N ASP A 246 21.82 6.96 -12.80
CA ASP A 246 23.25 7.23 -12.69
C ASP A 246 24.07 5.94 -12.70
N GLU A 247 23.65 4.92 -11.95
CA GLU A 247 24.30 3.61 -11.93
C GLU A 247 24.21 2.87 -13.27
N TRP A 248 23.12 3.08 -14.00
CA TRP A 248 23.01 2.66 -15.40
C TRP A 248 24.07 3.31 -16.28
N ASN A 249 24.27 4.62 -16.16
CA ASN A 249 25.29 5.34 -16.93
C ASN A 249 26.72 4.97 -16.51
N ASN A 250 26.93 4.62 -15.24
CA ASN A 250 28.19 4.13 -14.69
C ASN A 250 28.47 2.65 -15.00
N LEU A 251 27.54 1.96 -15.68
CA LEU A 251 27.63 0.54 -16.04
C LEU A 251 27.80 -0.42 -14.83
N LYS A 252 27.40 0.02 -13.63
CA LYS A 252 27.44 -0.79 -12.40
C LYS A 252 26.13 -1.59 -12.28
N VAL A 253 26.03 -2.67 -13.04
CA VAL A 253 24.80 -3.48 -13.13
C VAL A 253 24.41 -4.08 -11.77
N GLU A 254 25.38 -4.34 -10.89
CA GLU A 254 25.14 -4.76 -9.51
C GLU A 254 24.25 -3.75 -8.77
N HIS A 255 24.56 -2.46 -8.91
CA HIS A 255 23.85 -1.37 -8.23
C HIS A 255 22.45 -1.18 -8.80
N ILE A 256 22.27 -1.39 -10.11
CA ILE A 256 20.95 -1.36 -10.77
C ILE A 256 20.03 -2.42 -10.18
N VAL A 257 20.52 -3.66 -9.99
CA VAL A 257 19.73 -4.72 -9.37
C VAL A 257 19.42 -4.39 -7.92
N ILE A 258 20.38 -3.85 -7.16
CA ILE A 258 20.16 -3.38 -5.78
C ILE A 258 19.07 -2.30 -5.74
N ALA A 259 19.09 -1.33 -6.66
CA ALA A 259 18.09 -0.28 -6.77
C ALA A 259 16.69 -0.86 -6.98
N ILE A 260 16.54 -1.85 -7.87
CA ILE A 260 15.26 -2.51 -8.12
C ILE A 260 14.73 -3.19 -6.84
N PHE A 261 15.58 -3.88 -6.09
CA PHE A 261 15.19 -4.47 -4.81
C PHE A 261 14.80 -3.41 -3.78
N VAL A 262 15.58 -2.33 -3.64
CA VAL A 262 15.27 -1.24 -2.72
C VAL A 262 13.93 -0.59 -3.07
N ILE A 263 13.70 -0.32 -4.36
CA ILE A 263 12.44 0.26 -4.84
C ILE A 263 11.27 -0.69 -4.53
N GLY A 264 11.42 -1.99 -4.79
CA GLY A 264 10.38 -2.99 -4.51
C GLY A 264 10.08 -3.14 -3.03
N ILE A 265 11.11 -3.26 -2.19
CA ILE A 265 10.98 -3.42 -0.74
C ILE A 265 10.35 -2.17 -0.12
N VAL A 266 10.83 -0.97 -0.48
CA VAL A 266 10.28 0.27 0.06
C VAL A 266 8.85 0.49 -0.41
N GLY A 267 8.52 0.19 -1.67
CA GLY A 267 7.14 0.23 -2.16
C GLY A 267 6.22 -0.69 -1.37
N LEU A 268 6.65 -1.93 -1.11
CA LEU A 268 5.92 -2.88 -0.27
C LEU A 268 5.76 -2.40 1.17
N ILE A 269 6.80 -1.81 1.76
CA ILE A 269 6.75 -1.23 3.11
C ILE A 269 5.75 -0.08 3.15
N LEU A 270 5.79 0.84 2.18
CA LEU A 270 4.87 1.97 2.09
C LEU A 270 3.41 1.51 1.99
N GLU A 271 3.13 0.54 1.13
CA GLU A 271 1.78 -0.02 1.01
C GLU A 271 1.35 -0.69 2.32
N THR A 272 2.21 -1.54 2.89
CA THR A 272 1.91 -2.27 4.13
C THR A 272 1.67 -1.34 5.31
N LEU A 273 2.50 -0.31 5.47
CA LEU A 273 2.37 0.70 6.53
C LEU A 273 1.05 1.47 6.40
N LEU A 274 0.67 1.86 5.19
CA LEU A 274 -0.60 2.54 4.97
C LEU A 274 -1.79 1.63 5.24
N VAL A 275 -1.73 0.36 4.84
CA VAL A 275 -2.79 -0.61 5.14
C VAL A 275 -2.88 -0.89 6.64
N ALA A 276 -1.75 -0.98 7.34
CA ALA A 276 -1.71 -1.14 8.79
C ALA A 276 -2.31 0.08 9.51
N LEU A 277 -1.97 1.29 9.05
CA LEU A 277 -2.53 2.54 9.56
C LEU A 277 -4.05 2.59 9.31
N ALA A 278 -4.47 2.20 8.11
CA ALA A 278 -5.86 2.13 7.70
C ALA A 278 -6.70 1.22 8.59
N ARG A 279 -6.21 0.00 8.88
CA ARG A 279 -6.89 -0.97 9.75
C ARG A 279 -7.13 -0.46 11.17
N ARG A 280 -6.27 0.43 11.69
CA ARG A 280 -6.50 1.04 13.02
C ARG A 280 -7.73 1.93 13.05
N PHE A 281 -8.14 2.50 11.93
CA PHE A 281 -9.34 3.34 11.84
C PHE A 281 -10.61 2.56 11.51
N THR A 282 -10.49 1.32 11.02
CA THR A 282 -11.63 0.44 10.66
C THR A 282 -12.15 -0.40 11.85
N TYR A 283 -11.85 -0.03 13.10
CA TYR A 283 -12.41 -0.71 14.27
C TYR A 283 -13.90 -0.35 14.47
N THR A 284 -14.78 -1.00 13.72
CA THR A 284 -16.18 -1.29 14.09
C THR A 284 -16.69 -2.34 13.11
N GLU A 285 -16.54 -3.62 13.46
CA GLU A 285 -17.40 -4.75 13.10
C GLU A 285 -16.70 -6.05 13.55
N GLU A 286 -16.77 -6.31 14.87
CA GLU A 286 -16.89 -7.67 15.41
C GLU A 286 -18.20 -7.74 16.20
#